data_AF-A0A924C1G9-F1
#
_entry.id   AF-A0A924C1G9-F1
#
_cell.length_a   1.000
_cell.length_b   1.000
_cell.length_c   1.000
_cell.angle_alpha   90.00
_cell.angle_beta   90.00
_cell.angle_gamma   90.00
#
_symmetry.space_group_name_H-M   'P 1'
#
loop_
_entity.id
_entity.type
_entity.pdbx_description
1 polymer ?
#
loop_
_entity_poly.entity_id
_entity_poly.type
_entity_poly.pdbx_seq_one_letter_code
_entity_poly.pdbx_strand_id
1 'polypeptide(L)'
;MIIDDRLATVLRTPLAGAPGTRTQVRQLIDLLDRQPDSQWTTAHDDALAQLGARLESLPQHDQARIAAEANLRSPRLVAHLAEASPRVAAAALSAARLTDAQWLALIPALSPMARGLLRHRRDMGRDRTSEPARLLARLGVGDSPLPLPDDYEPVAVPPVLRVVGHDSLAPADDTPTPSPALPPRVAEEVQGISAIVRRIEAFRRNRAATAAQILTDSEAARAHPHLPFADGFAPPALTAIDITLDPAGEIVSAEGGAAAML
;
A
#
# COMPACT_ATOMS: atom_id res chain seq x y z
N MET A 1 -5.94 22.00 -33.18
CA MET A 1 -6.14 21.22 -31.95
C MET A 1 -5.84 19.77 -32.30
N ILE A 2 -4.64 19.28 -31.97
CA ILE A 2 -4.27 17.87 -32.20
C ILE A 2 -4.76 17.12 -30.96
N ILE A 3 -5.85 16.39 -31.08
CA ILE A 3 -6.32 15.49 -30.04
C ILE A 3 -5.37 14.28 -30.04
N ASP A 4 -4.86 13.89 -28.87
CA ASP A 4 -3.94 12.76 -28.75
C ASP A 4 -4.69 11.44 -29.06
N ASP A 5 -4.62 11.02 -30.33
CA ASP A 5 -5.33 9.85 -30.85
C ASP A 5 -4.95 8.56 -30.11
N ARG A 6 -3.76 8.53 -29.50
CA ARG A 6 -3.30 7.42 -28.64
C ARG A 6 -4.11 7.33 -27.36
N LEU A 7 -4.41 8.48 -26.73
CA LEU A 7 -5.22 8.51 -25.51
C LEU A 7 -6.63 7.98 -25.79
N ALA A 8 -7.26 8.44 -26.87
CA ALA A 8 -8.59 7.98 -27.28
C ALA A 8 -8.59 6.47 -27.57
N THR A 9 -7.56 5.96 -28.24
CA THR A 9 -7.41 4.53 -28.54
C THR A 9 -7.30 3.69 -27.26
N VAL A 10 -6.45 4.11 -26.31
CA VAL A 10 -6.28 3.41 -25.03
C VAL A 10 -7.59 3.38 -24.25
N LEU A 11 -8.34 4.49 -24.20
CA LEU A 11 -9.62 4.54 -23.48
C LEU A 11 -10.71 3.66 -24.09
N ARG A 12 -10.73 3.50 -25.42
CA ARG A 12 -11.70 2.64 -26.14
C ARG A 12 -11.35 1.15 -26.10
N THR A 13 -10.11 0.80 -25.76
CA THR A 13 -9.67 -0.60 -25.75
C THR A 13 -10.31 -1.35 -24.58
N PRO A 14 -11.06 -2.45 -24.82
CA PRO A 14 -11.71 -3.20 -23.77
C PRO A 14 -10.67 -3.89 -22.87
N LEU A 15 -11.00 -3.96 -21.57
CA LEU A 15 -10.14 -4.53 -20.55
C LEU A 15 -10.12 -6.06 -20.63
N ALA A 16 -8.93 -6.65 -20.82
CA ALA A 16 -8.71 -8.09 -20.77
C ALA A 16 -8.52 -8.61 -19.32
N GLY A 17 -9.46 -8.30 -18.43
CA GLY A 17 -9.39 -8.66 -17.00
C GLY A 17 -8.30 -7.92 -16.21
N ALA A 18 -8.00 -8.39 -15.00
CA ALA A 18 -7.08 -7.70 -14.08
C ALA A 18 -5.66 -7.43 -14.64
N PRO A 19 -5.01 -8.35 -15.39
CA PRO A 19 -3.74 -8.05 -16.06
C PRO A 19 -3.86 -6.95 -17.12
N GLY A 20 -4.97 -6.92 -17.86
CA GLY A 20 -5.28 -5.87 -18.84
C GLY A 20 -5.44 -4.51 -18.18
N THR A 21 -6.19 -4.43 -17.07
CA THR A 21 -6.38 -3.20 -16.30
C THR A 21 -5.05 -2.65 -15.81
N ARG A 22 -4.15 -3.51 -15.29
CA ARG A 22 -2.83 -3.08 -14.83
C ARG A 22 -2.00 -2.45 -15.96
N THR A 23 -2.03 -3.05 -17.14
CA THR A 23 -1.32 -2.53 -18.32
C THR A 23 -1.90 -1.20 -18.76
N GLN A 24 -3.23 -1.09 -18.82
CA GLN A 24 -3.90 0.14 -19.24
C GLN A 24 -3.67 1.30 -18.26
N VAL A 25 -3.68 1.04 -16.95
CA VAL A 25 -3.33 2.03 -15.92
C VAL A 25 -1.91 2.57 -16.16
N ARG A 26 -0.93 1.70 -16.41
CA ARG A 26 0.45 2.13 -16.73
C ARG A 26 0.52 2.95 -18.01
N GLN A 27 -0.21 2.55 -19.06
CA GLN A 27 -0.28 3.29 -20.32
C GLN A 27 -0.89 4.68 -20.12
N LEU A 28 -1.97 4.78 -19.35
CA LEU A 28 -2.59 6.08 -19.03
C LEU A 28 -1.65 6.97 -18.23
N ILE A 29 -0.96 6.44 -17.22
CA ILE A 29 0.06 7.19 -16.48
C ILE A 29 1.13 7.71 -17.44
N ASP A 30 1.69 6.86 -18.30
CA ASP A 30 2.75 7.27 -19.24
C ASP A 30 2.27 8.31 -20.27
N LEU A 31 1.04 8.20 -20.77
CA LEU A 31 0.47 9.19 -21.70
C LEU A 31 0.21 10.53 -21.02
N LEU A 32 -0.41 10.52 -19.83
CA LEU A 32 -0.74 11.73 -19.07
C LEU A 32 0.53 12.44 -18.58
N ASP A 33 1.57 11.69 -18.21
CA ASP A 33 2.80 12.25 -17.66
C ASP A 33 3.67 12.98 -18.69
N ARG A 34 3.53 12.63 -19.98
CA ARG A 34 4.27 13.28 -21.07
C ARG A 34 3.72 14.65 -21.44
N GLN A 35 2.46 14.94 -21.09
CA GLN A 35 1.78 16.16 -21.49
C GLN A 35 1.94 17.23 -20.42
N PRO A 36 2.50 18.42 -20.74
CA PRO A 36 2.58 19.50 -19.78
C PRO A 36 1.19 20.02 -19.43
N ASP A 37 0.98 20.40 -18.18
CA ASP A 37 -0.34 20.80 -17.65
C ASP A 37 -1.04 21.90 -18.48
N SER A 38 -0.29 22.77 -19.16
CA SER A 38 -0.83 23.82 -20.05
C SER A 38 -1.46 23.32 -21.36
N GLN A 39 -1.19 22.07 -21.74
CA GLN A 39 -1.71 21.42 -22.94
C GLN A 39 -2.83 20.43 -22.64
N TRP A 40 -3.22 20.29 -21.36
CA TRP A 40 -4.32 19.43 -20.98
C TRP A 40 -5.64 19.97 -21.54
N THR A 41 -6.46 19.04 -21.99
CA THR A 41 -7.80 19.28 -22.53
C THR A 41 -8.81 18.50 -21.70
N THR A 42 -10.11 18.69 -21.94
CA THR A 42 -11.17 17.88 -21.31
C THR A 42 -10.93 16.38 -21.45
N ALA A 43 -10.45 15.92 -22.61
CA ALA A 43 -10.08 14.50 -22.80
C ALA A 43 -8.99 13.99 -21.84
N HIS A 44 -8.04 14.84 -21.43
CA HIS A 44 -7.01 14.49 -20.46
C HIS A 44 -7.59 14.42 -19.04
N ASP A 45 -8.50 15.34 -18.70
CA ASP A 45 -9.22 15.30 -17.43
C ASP A 45 -10.11 14.04 -17.32
N ASP A 46 -10.83 13.70 -18.38
CA ASP A 46 -11.63 12.47 -18.46
C ASP A 46 -10.75 11.21 -18.35
N ALA A 47 -9.55 11.24 -18.95
CA ALA A 47 -8.59 10.14 -18.84
C ALA A 47 -8.01 10.03 -17.43
N LEU A 48 -7.75 11.15 -16.74
CA LEU A 48 -7.31 11.18 -15.36
C LEU A 48 -8.38 10.61 -14.43
N ALA A 49 -9.65 10.96 -14.62
CA ALA A 49 -10.77 10.39 -13.87
C ALA A 49 -10.89 8.87 -14.10
N GLN A 50 -10.77 8.42 -15.35
CA GLN A 50 -10.79 7.00 -15.68
C GLN A 50 -9.57 6.23 -15.13
N LEU A 51 -8.40 6.87 -15.07
CA LEU A 51 -7.22 6.32 -14.42
C LEU A 51 -7.51 6.02 -12.95
N GLY A 52 -8.09 6.98 -12.22
CA GLY A 52 -8.48 6.81 -10.81
C GLY A 52 -9.42 5.62 -10.61
N ALA A 53 -10.53 5.59 -11.36
CA ALA A 53 -11.52 4.50 -11.26
C ALA A 53 -10.92 3.11 -11.59
N ARG A 54 -10.05 3.04 -12.60
CA ARG A 54 -9.37 1.78 -12.96
C ARG A 54 -8.34 1.37 -11.92
N LEU A 55 -7.61 2.32 -11.35
CA LEU A 55 -6.65 2.07 -10.29
C LEU A 55 -7.37 1.51 -9.05
N GLU A 56 -8.49 2.09 -8.64
CA GLU A 56 -9.30 1.63 -7.51
C GLU A 56 -9.81 0.19 -7.67
N SER A 57 -10.07 -0.26 -8.89
CA SER A 57 -10.48 -1.64 -9.17
C SER A 57 -9.38 -2.69 -8.96
N LEU A 58 -8.12 -2.27 -8.86
CA LEU A 58 -6.97 -3.16 -8.65
C LEU A 58 -6.75 -3.44 -7.15
N PRO A 59 -6.16 -4.58 -6.77
CA PRO A 59 -5.74 -4.82 -5.39
C PRO A 59 -4.78 -3.73 -4.88
N GLN A 60 -4.89 -3.33 -3.62
CA GLN A 60 -4.11 -2.21 -3.04
C GLN A 60 -2.58 -2.37 -3.20
N HIS A 61 -2.06 -3.60 -3.16
CA HIS A 61 -0.64 -3.87 -3.39
C HIS A 61 -0.21 -3.56 -4.83
N ASP A 62 -1.07 -3.83 -5.81
CA ASP A 62 -0.83 -3.50 -7.21
C ASP A 62 -0.93 -2.01 -7.45
N GLN A 63 -1.91 -1.33 -6.86
CA GLN A 63 -2.06 0.12 -6.97
C GLN A 63 -0.78 0.85 -6.55
N ALA A 64 -0.29 0.55 -5.35
CA ALA A 64 0.90 1.18 -4.79
C ALA A 64 2.16 0.83 -5.61
N ARG A 65 2.26 -0.42 -6.10
CA ARG A 65 3.39 -0.85 -6.92
C ARG A 65 3.43 -0.12 -8.26
N ILE A 66 2.29 0.05 -8.94
CA ILE A 66 2.21 0.79 -10.20
C ILE A 66 2.63 2.25 -9.98
N ALA A 67 2.14 2.89 -8.91
CA ALA A 67 2.52 4.26 -8.57
C ALA A 67 4.01 4.40 -8.25
N ALA A 68 4.61 3.43 -7.56
CA ALA A 68 6.04 3.42 -7.23
C ALA A 68 6.95 3.20 -8.45
N GLU A 69 6.50 2.41 -9.43
CA GLU A 69 7.22 2.12 -10.68
C GLU A 69 7.14 3.30 -11.67
N ALA A 70 6.17 4.20 -11.52
CA ALA A 70 5.98 5.35 -12.41
C ALA A 70 7.05 6.42 -12.20
N ASN A 71 7.46 7.11 -13.26
CA ASN A 71 8.40 8.23 -13.17
C ASN A 71 7.64 9.56 -13.35
N LEU A 72 6.87 9.95 -12.34
CA LEU A 72 5.89 11.03 -12.44
C LEU A 72 6.54 12.41 -12.53
N ARG A 73 6.34 13.12 -13.64
CA ARG A 73 6.82 14.48 -13.94
C ARG A 73 5.70 15.52 -14.03
N SER A 74 4.44 15.10 -14.18
CA SER A 74 3.28 16.00 -14.16
C SER A 74 2.84 16.29 -12.71
N PRO A 75 2.85 17.55 -12.25
CA PRO A 75 2.33 17.92 -10.92
C PRO A 75 0.86 17.56 -10.73
N ARG A 76 0.04 17.71 -11.78
CA ARG A 76 -1.40 17.39 -11.75
C ARG A 76 -1.66 15.90 -11.56
N LEU A 77 -0.89 15.04 -12.24
CA LEU A 77 -0.96 13.59 -12.05
C LEU A 77 -0.50 13.18 -10.65
N VAL A 78 0.57 13.80 -10.14
CA VAL A 78 1.04 13.57 -8.76
C VAL A 78 -0.03 13.97 -7.75
N ALA A 79 -0.68 15.13 -7.92
CA ALA A 79 -1.77 15.59 -7.06
C ALA A 79 -2.90 14.56 -7.00
N HIS A 80 -3.34 14.08 -8.16
CA HIS A 80 -4.42 13.10 -8.26
C HIS A 80 -4.09 11.79 -7.54
N LEU A 81 -2.87 11.25 -7.74
CA LEU A 81 -2.43 10.02 -7.06
C LEU A 81 -2.17 10.23 -5.57
N ALA A 82 -1.85 11.45 -5.14
CA ALA A 82 -1.65 11.80 -3.73
C ALA A 82 -2.97 11.84 -2.93
N GLU A 83 -4.11 12.04 -3.60
CA GLU A 83 -5.44 11.98 -2.98
C GLU A 83 -6.05 10.57 -2.94
N ALA A 84 -5.36 9.57 -3.51
CA ALA A 84 -5.76 8.18 -3.41
C ALA A 84 -5.46 7.59 -2.01
N SER A 85 -5.47 6.26 -1.88
CA SER A 85 -5.15 5.62 -0.59
C SER A 85 -3.74 6.00 -0.08
N PRO A 86 -3.50 6.02 1.25
CA PRO A 86 -2.22 6.46 1.82
C PRO A 86 -0.99 5.75 1.26
N ARG A 87 -1.13 4.46 0.91
CA ARG A 87 -0.06 3.65 0.33
C ARG A 87 0.27 4.05 -1.12
N VAL A 88 -0.76 4.42 -1.90
CA VAL A 88 -0.60 4.94 -3.27
C VAL A 88 -0.02 6.34 -3.22
N ALA A 89 -0.55 7.20 -2.35
CA ALA A 89 -0.05 8.55 -2.15
C ALA A 89 1.43 8.56 -1.79
N ALA A 90 1.84 7.75 -0.80
CA ALA A 90 3.25 7.64 -0.40
C ALA A 90 4.15 7.16 -1.55
N ALA A 91 3.68 6.18 -2.34
CA ALA A 91 4.39 5.68 -3.51
C ALA A 91 4.55 6.75 -4.60
N ALA A 92 3.46 7.44 -4.96
CA ALA A 92 3.45 8.48 -5.98
C ALA A 92 4.32 9.68 -5.59
N LEU A 93 4.16 10.18 -4.35
CA LEU A 93 4.95 11.30 -3.83
C LEU A 93 6.45 10.96 -3.75
N SER A 94 6.80 9.70 -3.48
CA SER A 94 8.21 9.24 -3.50
C SER A 94 8.77 9.11 -4.92
N ALA A 95 7.94 8.68 -5.87
CA ALA A 95 8.34 8.46 -7.26
C ALA A 95 8.43 9.77 -8.07
N ALA A 96 7.71 10.81 -7.64
CA ALA A 96 7.62 12.11 -8.31
C ALA A 96 8.99 12.79 -8.52
N ARG A 97 9.23 13.24 -9.74
CA ARG A 97 10.42 13.97 -10.21
C ARG A 97 10.03 15.38 -10.66
N LEU A 98 9.56 16.18 -9.72
CA LEU A 98 9.21 17.58 -9.95
C LEU A 98 10.37 18.50 -9.54
N THR A 99 10.45 19.65 -10.20
CA THR A 99 11.36 20.75 -9.83
C THR A 99 10.86 21.49 -8.58
N ASP A 100 11.73 22.26 -7.93
CA ASP A 100 11.35 23.06 -6.75
C ASP A 100 10.19 24.02 -7.04
N ALA A 101 10.18 24.65 -8.21
CA ALA A 101 9.10 25.55 -8.61
C ALA A 101 7.76 24.82 -8.74
N GLN A 102 7.78 23.60 -9.30
CA GLN A 102 6.58 22.76 -9.39
C GLN A 102 6.12 22.28 -8.01
N TRP A 103 7.04 21.93 -7.11
CA TRP A 103 6.70 21.58 -5.73
C TRP A 103 6.09 22.75 -4.97
N LEU A 104 6.67 23.95 -5.08
CA LEU A 104 6.14 25.16 -4.44
C LEU A 104 4.72 25.48 -4.88
N ALA A 105 4.39 25.26 -6.15
CA ALA A 105 3.04 25.41 -6.66
C ALA A 105 2.09 24.30 -6.19
N LEU A 106 2.57 23.05 -6.09
CA LEU A 106 1.75 21.89 -5.77
C LEU A 106 1.43 21.77 -4.27
N ILE A 107 2.42 21.98 -3.39
CA ILE A 107 2.31 21.74 -1.93
C ILE A 107 1.07 22.41 -1.28
N PRO A 108 0.71 23.67 -1.58
CA PRO A 108 -0.47 24.31 -0.98
C PRO A 108 -1.78 23.61 -1.35
N ALA A 109 -1.87 23.02 -2.54
CA ALA A 109 -3.06 22.35 -3.05
C ALA A 109 -3.23 20.91 -2.54
N LEU A 110 -2.16 20.29 -2.02
CA LEU A 110 -2.21 18.93 -1.48
C LEU A 110 -3.00 18.87 -0.17
N SER A 111 -3.67 17.74 0.07
CA SER A 111 -4.31 17.46 1.36
C SER A 111 -3.32 17.43 2.54
N PRO A 112 -3.79 17.65 3.78
CA PRO A 112 -2.93 17.57 4.98
C PRO A 112 -2.19 16.23 5.10
N MET A 113 -2.84 15.11 4.74
CA MET A 113 -2.24 13.78 4.72
C MET A 113 -1.06 13.73 3.73
N ALA A 114 -1.28 14.15 2.48
CA ALA A 114 -0.25 14.13 1.45
C ALA A 114 0.95 15.00 1.81
N ARG A 115 0.72 16.17 2.43
CA ARG A 115 1.81 17.00 2.96
C ARG A 115 2.57 16.29 4.08
N GLY A 116 1.87 15.63 5.01
CA GLY A 116 2.49 14.83 6.07
C GLY A 116 3.41 13.73 5.52
N LEU A 117 3.02 13.09 4.42
CA LEU A 117 3.85 12.08 3.74
C LEU A 117 5.11 12.68 3.10
N LEU A 118 5.03 13.89 2.54
CA LEU A 118 6.20 14.57 1.94
C LEU A 118 7.33 14.82 2.94
N ARG A 119 7.02 14.97 4.23
CA ARG A 119 8.03 15.09 5.30
C ARG A 119 9.03 13.94 5.31
N HIS A 120 8.58 12.73 4.98
CA HIS A 120 9.41 11.52 5.02
C HIS A 120 10.18 11.27 3.72
N ARG A 121 9.95 12.09 2.69
CA ARG A 121 10.67 12.01 1.42
C ARG A 121 12.12 12.44 1.62
N ARG A 122 13.07 11.69 1.04
CA ARG A 122 14.53 11.90 1.23
C ARG A 122 14.98 13.33 0.94
N ASP A 123 14.47 13.92 -0.15
CA ASP A 123 14.90 15.26 -0.60
C ASP A 123 14.34 16.38 0.30
N MET A 124 13.14 16.21 0.87
CA MET A 124 12.52 17.23 1.74
C MET A 124 12.86 17.04 3.23
N GLY A 125 13.07 15.79 3.65
CA GLY A 125 13.39 15.45 5.04
C GLY A 125 14.86 15.64 5.41
N ARG A 126 15.80 15.44 4.47
CA ARG A 126 17.24 15.64 4.69
C ARG A 126 17.71 17.05 4.33
N ASP A 127 17.16 17.66 3.28
CA ASP A 127 17.47 19.04 2.91
C ASP A 127 16.33 19.98 3.34
N ARG A 128 16.34 20.32 4.63
CA ARG A 128 15.43 21.32 5.21
C ARG A 128 15.73 22.76 4.75
N THR A 129 16.78 22.97 3.96
CA THR A 129 17.17 24.29 3.45
C THR A 129 16.44 24.62 2.16
N SER A 130 15.98 23.60 1.43
CA SER A 130 15.20 23.77 0.20
C SER A 130 13.92 24.58 0.44
N GLU A 131 13.55 25.44 -0.51
CA GLU A 131 12.34 26.27 -0.42
C GLU A 131 11.05 25.44 -0.25
N PRO A 132 10.86 24.29 -0.93
CA PRO A 132 9.73 23.40 -0.67
C PRO A 132 9.66 22.88 0.77
N ALA A 133 10.80 22.51 1.37
CA ALA A 133 10.84 22.05 2.76
C ALA A 133 10.50 23.18 3.75
N ARG A 134 10.96 24.41 3.48
CA ARG A 134 10.58 25.60 4.26
C ARG A 134 9.09 25.90 4.13
N LEU A 135 8.51 25.75 2.94
CA LEU A 135 7.06 25.91 2.74
C LEU A 135 6.27 24.89 3.57
N LEU A 136 6.67 23.62 3.58
CA LEU A 136 6.03 22.60 4.43
C LEU A 136 6.09 22.97 5.92
N ALA A 137 7.25 23.45 6.40
CA ALA A 137 7.39 23.92 7.78
C ALA A 137 6.44 25.09 8.09
N ARG A 138 6.31 26.08 7.20
CA ARG A 138 5.37 27.20 7.36
C ARG A 138 3.90 26.76 7.39
N LEU A 139 3.57 25.69 6.66
CA LEU A 139 2.23 25.09 6.66
C LEU A 139 1.95 24.22 7.90
N GLY A 140 2.84 24.21 8.89
CA GLY A 140 2.69 23.43 10.11
C GLY A 140 2.99 21.94 9.92
N VAL A 141 3.53 21.55 8.76
CA VAL A 141 3.89 20.17 8.44
C VAL A 141 5.32 19.91 8.91
N GLY A 142 5.53 20.06 10.21
CA GLY A 142 6.81 19.88 10.87
C GLY A 142 6.66 19.24 12.24
N ASP A 143 7.78 18.84 12.83
CA ASP A 143 7.83 18.52 14.27
C ASP A 143 7.74 19.83 15.06
N SER A 144 6.57 20.45 15.07
CA SER A 144 6.27 21.38 16.14
C SER A 144 5.72 20.51 17.27
N PRO A 145 6.50 20.24 18.33
CA PRO A 145 5.85 19.84 19.57
C PRO A 145 4.78 20.90 19.85
N LEU A 146 3.62 20.46 20.30
CA LEU A 146 2.65 21.39 20.87
C LEU A 146 3.40 22.22 21.92
N PRO A 147 3.18 23.54 22.01
CA PRO A 147 3.75 24.33 23.09
C PRO A 147 3.39 23.64 24.40
N LEU A 148 4.42 23.18 25.11
CA LEU A 148 4.22 22.51 26.38
C LEU A 148 3.81 23.57 27.40
N PRO A 149 2.83 23.31 28.27
CA PRO A 149 2.52 24.18 29.40
C PRO A 149 3.77 24.50 30.22
N ASP A 150 3.84 25.68 30.82
CA ASP A 150 5.00 26.12 31.62
C ASP A 150 5.29 25.17 32.81
N ASP A 151 4.29 24.39 33.24
CA ASP A 151 4.32 23.39 34.29
C ASP A 151 4.53 21.94 33.79
N TYR A 152 4.86 21.76 32.50
CA TYR A 152 5.21 20.43 31.97
C TYR A 152 6.57 19.97 32.52
N GLU A 153 6.51 19.13 33.55
CA GLU A 153 7.62 18.29 33.98
C GLU A 153 7.67 17.03 33.11
N PRO A 154 8.72 16.80 32.30
CA PRO A 154 8.85 15.58 31.52
C PRO A 154 8.94 14.38 32.46
N VAL A 155 7.87 13.60 32.56
CA VAL A 155 7.91 12.32 33.25
C VAL A 155 8.92 11.44 32.53
N ALA A 156 10.01 11.12 33.21
CA ALA A 156 11.00 10.18 32.72
C ALA A 156 10.31 8.82 32.55
N VAL A 157 9.89 8.53 31.32
CA VAL A 157 9.44 7.19 30.95
C VAL A 157 10.66 6.27 31.14
N PRO A 158 10.60 5.29 32.06
CA PRO A 158 11.65 4.29 32.15
C PRO A 158 11.76 3.62 30.77
N PRO A 159 12.97 3.21 30.34
CA PRO A 159 13.14 2.58 29.04
C PRO A 159 12.29 1.31 29.01
N VAL A 160 11.13 1.39 28.35
CA VAL A 160 10.35 0.21 28.00
C VAL A 160 11.24 -0.58 27.07
N LEU A 161 11.54 -1.83 27.45
CA LEU A 161 12.36 -2.76 26.67
C LEU A 161 11.98 -2.66 25.19
N ARG A 162 12.89 -2.14 24.35
CA ARG A 162 12.76 -2.20 22.89
C ARG A 162 12.58 -3.67 22.54
N VAL A 163 11.41 -4.03 22.03
CA VAL A 163 11.28 -5.26 21.23
C VAL A 163 12.26 -5.09 20.07
N VAL A 164 13.31 -5.91 20.07
CA VAL A 164 14.29 -5.98 18.99
C VAL A 164 13.58 -6.50 17.76
N GLY A 165 13.05 -5.58 16.95
CA GLY A 165 12.66 -5.84 15.57
C GLY A 165 13.91 -6.18 14.76
N HIS A 166 13.80 -7.24 13.95
CA HIS A 166 14.88 -7.89 13.23
C HIS A 166 15.69 -6.96 12.30
N ASP A 167 17.00 -7.21 12.32
CA ASP A 167 18.02 -7.01 11.28
C ASP A 167 18.01 -5.71 10.48
N SER A 168 18.81 -4.76 10.97
CA SER A 168 19.53 -3.82 10.11
C SER A 168 20.97 -4.32 9.94
N LEU A 169 21.23 -5.07 8.87
CA LEU A 169 22.61 -5.38 8.47
C LEU A 169 23.26 -4.10 7.93
N ALA A 170 24.26 -3.60 8.66
CA ALA A 170 25.25 -2.66 8.15
C ALA A 170 26.66 -3.25 8.38
N PRO A 171 27.61 -2.97 7.47
CA PRO A 171 28.76 -3.83 7.21
C PRO A 171 29.92 -3.50 8.17
N ALA A 172 30.60 -4.54 8.65
CA ALA A 172 31.86 -4.39 9.38
C ALA A 172 33.01 -4.76 8.44
N ASP A 173 33.94 -3.82 8.30
CA ASP A 173 35.25 -3.98 7.65
C ASP A 173 36.03 -5.14 8.28
N ASP A 174 36.55 -6.03 7.43
CA ASP A 174 37.47 -7.10 7.78
C ASP A 174 38.91 -6.55 7.89
N THR A 175 39.49 -6.65 9.08
CA THR A 175 40.95 -6.80 9.22
C THR A 175 41.24 -8.07 10.02
N PRO A 176 42.26 -8.86 9.64
CA PRO A 176 42.35 -10.26 10.03
C PRO A 176 43.20 -10.47 11.29
N THR A 177 42.77 -11.35 12.17
CA THR A 177 43.65 -12.02 13.16
C THR A 177 43.01 -13.36 13.57
N PRO A 178 43.80 -14.37 13.98
CA PRO A 178 43.75 -15.68 13.34
C PRO A 178 42.95 -16.71 14.14
N SER A 179 42.38 -17.63 13.39
CA SER A 179 41.63 -18.80 13.83
C SER A 179 42.47 -19.77 14.68
N PRO A 180 41.93 -20.29 15.80
CA PRO A 180 42.26 -21.61 16.30
C PRO A 180 41.32 -22.64 15.64
N ALA A 181 41.93 -23.64 14.99
CA ALA A 181 41.27 -24.67 14.21
C ALA A 181 40.23 -25.49 15.00
N LEU A 182 39.03 -25.63 14.42
CA LEU A 182 38.07 -26.69 14.75
C LEU A 182 38.35 -27.95 13.92
N PRO A 183 38.07 -29.16 14.43
CA PRO A 183 38.25 -30.43 13.72
C PRO A 183 37.33 -30.57 12.50
N PRO A 184 37.63 -31.49 11.55
CA PRO A 184 36.98 -31.55 10.25
C PRO A 184 35.48 -31.80 10.38
N ARG A 185 34.68 -30.85 9.87
CA ARG A 185 33.25 -31.02 9.69
C ARG A 185 33.06 -32.07 8.58
N VAL A 186 32.48 -33.21 8.97
CA VAL A 186 31.99 -34.24 8.05
C VAL A 186 31.08 -33.55 7.03
N ALA A 187 31.35 -33.79 5.74
CA ALA A 187 30.56 -33.28 4.64
C ALA A 187 29.14 -33.86 4.73
N GLU A 188 28.20 -33.10 5.28
CA GLU A 188 26.78 -33.34 5.05
C GLU A 188 26.43 -32.79 3.66
N GLU A 189 25.94 -33.70 2.83
CA GLU A 189 25.54 -33.49 1.45
C GLU A 189 24.65 -32.26 1.30
N VAL A 190 25.05 -31.43 0.33
CA VAL A 190 24.28 -30.31 -0.20
C VAL A 190 22.89 -30.79 -0.59
N GLN A 191 21.89 -30.58 0.28
CA GLN A 191 20.48 -30.60 -0.10
C GLN A 191 20.20 -29.37 -0.97
N GLY A 192 20.58 -29.49 -2.24
CA GLY A 192 20.38 -28.47 -3.26
C GLY A 192 18.90 -28.25 -3.58
N ILE A 193 18.66 -27.24 -4.42
CA ILE A 193 17.36 -26.73 -4.91
C ILE A 193 16.33 -27.83 -5.26
N SER A 194 16.77 -29.02 -5.67
CA SER A 194 15.90 -30.18 -5.96
C SER A 194 15.11 -30.68 -4.75
N ALA A 195 15.65 -30.62 -3.54
CA ALA A 195 14.94 -31.00 -2.31
C ALA A 195 13.79 -30.02 -2.01
N ILE A 196 14.02 -28.73 -2.28
CA ILE A 196 13.03 -27.66 -2.10
C ILE A 196 11.91 -27.81 -3.15
N VAL A 197 12.26 -28.01 -4.42
CA VAL A 197 11.26 -28.22 -5.50
C VAL A 197 10.37 -29.42 -5.19
N ARG A 198 10.95 -30.56 -4.77
CA ARG A 198 10.19 -31.76 -4.39
C ARG A 198 9.23 -31.49 -3.23
N ARG A 199 9.61 -30.66 -2.26
CA ARG A 199 8.75 -30.26 -1.14
C ARG A 199 7.63 -29.32 -1.57
N ILE A 200 7.90 -28.39 -2.50
CA ILE A 200 6.88 -27.48 -3.06
C ILE A 200 5.84 -28.26 -3.87
N GLU A 201 6.26 -29.24 -4.67
CA GLU A 201 5.35 -30.08 -5.44
C GLU A 201 4.50 -30.99 -4.55
N ALA A 202 5.08 -31.56 -3.49
CA ALA A 202 4.32 -32.30 -2.48
C ALA A 202 3.27 -31.41 -1.80
N PHE A 203 3.63 -30.17 -1.46
CA PHE A 203 2.72 -29.21 -0.84
C PHE A 203 1.58 -28.79 -1.80
N ARG A 204 1.90 -28.56 -3.07
CA ARG A 204 0.90 -28.23 -4.10
C ARG A 204 -0.09 -29.37 -4.35
N ARG A 205 0.38 -30.63 -4.38
CA ARG A 205 -0.50 -31.80 -4.49
C ARG A 205 -1.42 -31.94 -3.30
N ASN A 206 -0.92 -31.74 -2.08
CA ASN A 206 -1.75 -31.84 -0.88
C ASN A 206 -2.85 -30.76 -0.88
N ARG A 207 -2.52 -29.53 -1.27
CA ARG A 207 -3.51 -28.44 -1.38
C ARG A 207 -4.57 -28.71 -2.45
N ALA A 208 -4.19 -29.29 -3.59
CA ALA A 208 -5.14 -29.68 -4.64
C ALA A 208 -6.07 -30.82 -4.19
N ALA A 209 -5.53 -31.81 -3.46
CA ALA A 209 -6.33 -32.90 -2.88
C ALA A 209 -7.32 -32.38 -1.81
N THR A 210 -6.88 -31.46 -0.94
CA THR A 210 -7.77 -30.80 0.04
C THR A 210 -8.86 -29.97 -0.65
N ALA A 211 -8.52 -29.22 -1.71
CA ALA A 211 -9.50 -28.46 -2.48
C ALA A 211 -10.51 -29.37 -3.19
N ALA A 212 -10.06 -30.50 -3.75
CA ALA A 212 -10.95 -31.50 -4.34
C ALA A 212 -11.88 -32.10 -3.28
N GLN A 213 -11.36 -32.47 -2.10
CA GLN A 213 -12.16 -33.04 -1.00
C GLN A 213 -13.25 -32.08 -0.52
N ILE A 214 -12.94 -30.78 -0.38
CA ILE A 214 -13.93 -29.76 0.01
C ILE A 214 -15.07 -29.65 -1.03
N LEU A 215 -14.75 -29.80 -2.32
CA LEU A 215 -15.76 -29.78 -3.38
C LEU A 215 -16.63 -31.04 -3.35
N THR A 216 -16.04 -32.23 -3.15
CA THR A 216 -16.79 -33.49 -3.02
C THR A 216 -17.68 -33.51 -1.77
N ASP A 217 -17.18 -33.00 -0.63
CA ASP A 217 -17.95 -32.93 0.61
C ASP A 217 -19.12 -31.93 0.48
N SER A 218 -18.94 -30.83 -0.25
CA SER A 218 -20.03 -29.89 -0.61
C SER A 218 -21.08 -30.51 -1.53
N GLU A 219 -20.68 -31.41 -2.44
CA GLU A 219 -21.59 -32.10 -3.35
C GLU A 219 -22.35 -33.23 -2.64
N ALA A 220 -21.69 -33.95 -1.74
CA ALA A 220 -22.31 -34.96 -0.86
C ALA A 220 -23.27 -34.33 0.18
N ALA A 221 -22.98 -33.12 0.67
CA ALA A 221 -23.88 -32.38 1.56
C ALA A 221 -25.19 -31.96 0.86
N ARG A 222 -25.18 -31.76 -0.46
CA ARG A 222 -26.38 -31.45 -1.27
C ARG A 222 -27.25 -32.68 -1.58
N ALA A 223 -26.74 -33.89 -1.37
CA ALA A 223 -27.42 -35.15 -1.69
C ALA A 223 -28.18 -35.75 -0.49
N HIS A 224 -28.12 -35.14 0.70
CA HIS A 224 -28.88 -35.60 1.86
C HIS A 224 -30.31 -35.01 1.84
N PRO A 225 -31.36 -35.80 2.14
CA PRO A 225 -32.73 -35.29 2.18
C PRO A 225 -32.86 -34.29 3.33
N HIS A 226 -33.09 -33.02 2.99
CA HIS A 226 -33.25 -31.95 3.95
C HIS A 226 -34.54 -32.12 4.78
N LEU A 227 -34.45 -31.92 6.10
CA LEU A 227 -35.62 -31.86 6.97
C LEU A 227 -36.53 -30.68 6.55
N PRO A 228 -37.86 -30.85 6.54
CA PRO A 228 -38.83 -29.86 6.01
C PRO A 228 -38.97 -28.56 6.84
N PHE A 229 -38.06 -28.28 7.77
CA PHE A 229 -38.04 -27.07 8.60
C PHE A 229 -36.66 -26.40 8.69
N ALA A 230 -35.69 -26.83 7.88
CA ALA A 230 -34.36 -26.24 7.86
C ALA A 230 -34.27 -25.09 6.84
N ASP A 231 -35.18 -24.12 6.91
CA ASP A 231 -34.91 -22.77 6.38
C ASP A 231 -33.96 -22.06 7.36
N GLY A 232 -32.73 -22.57 7.43
CA GLY A 232 -31.63 -21.88 8.09
C GLY A 232 -31.25 -20.71 7.21
N PHE A 233 -31.73 -19.52 7.53
CA PHE A 233 -31.01 -18.31 7.16
C PHE A 233 -29.60 -18.47 7.73
N ALA A 234 -28.63 -18.83 6.88
CA ALA A 234 -27.24 -18.70 7.25
C ALA A 234 -27.07 -17.22 7.63
N PRO A 235 -26.74 -16.89 8.90
CA PRO A 235 -26.54 -15.50 9.26
C PRO A 235 -25.44 -14.96 8.32
N PRO A 236 -25.62 -13.76 7.74
CA PRO A 236 -24.62 -13.20 6.85
C PRO A 236 -23.28 -13.18 7.60
N ALA A 237 -22.20 -13.58 6.92
CA ALA A 237 -20.87 -13.51 7.48
C ALA A 237 -20.61 -12.06 7.92
N LEU A 238 -20.43 -11.84 9.22
CA LEU A 238 -20.15 -10.52 9.79
C LEU A 238 -18.77 -10.07 9.26
N THR A 239 -18.78 -9.16 8.28
CA THR A 239 -17.57 -8.58 7.70
C THR A 239 -17.14 -7.29 8.40
N ALA A 240 -18.07 -6.64 9.11
CA ALA A 240 -17.86 -5.46 9.92
C ALA A 240 -18.92 -5.39 11.04
N ILE A 241 -18.55 -4.80 12.18
CA ILE A 241 -19.44 -4.50 13.30
C ILE A 241 -19.06 -3.12 13.81
N ASP A 242 -20.05 -2.21 13.88
CA ASP A 242 -19.87 -0.92 14.52
C ASP A 242 -20.15 -1.06 16.02
N ILE A 243 -19.21 -0.59 16.84
CA ILE A 243 -19.32 -0.56 18.30
C ILE A 243 -19.07 0.85 18.83
N THR A 244 -19.72 1.19 19.93
CA THR A 244 -19.43 2.40 20.71
C THR A 244 -18.78 2.03 22.02
N LEU A 245 -17.75 2.80 22.40
CA LEU A 245 -16.97 2.62 23.62
C LEU A 245 -17.19 3.80 24.55
N ASP A 246 -17.18 3.54 25.85
CA ASP A 246 -17.15 4.57 26.87
C ASP A 246 -15.71 5.10 27.10
N PRO A 247 -15.51 6.15 27.93
CA PRO A 247 -14.17 6.67 28.22
C PRO A 247 -13.25 5.71 28.99
N ALA A 248 -13.78 4.64 29.59
CA ALA A 248 -13.03 3.59 30.26
C ALA A 248 -12.65 2.43 29.31
N GLY A 249 -13.19 2.43 28.09
CA GLY A 249 -12.96 1.42 27.06
C GLY A 249 -13.95 0.25 27.10
N GLU A 250 -15.07 0.36 27.81
CA GLU A 250 -16.15 -0.63 27.81
C GLU A 250 -17.11 -0.43 26.63
N ILE A 251 -17.61 -1.54 26.06
CA ILE A 251 -18.54 -1.50 24.93
C ILE A 251 -19.95 -1.16 25.45
N VAL A 252 -20.49 -0.02 25.02
CA VAL A 252 -21.81 0.47 25.43
C VAL A 252 -22.89 0.22 24.37
N SER A 253 -22.52 0.00 23.10
CA SER A 253 -23.44 -0.49 22.08
C SER A 253 -22.71 -1.22 20.95
N ALA A 254 -23.43 -2.14 20.28
CA ALA A 254 -23.00 -2.78 19.04
C ALA A 254 -24.19 -2.90 18.08
N GLU A 255 -23.96 -2.77 16.77
CA GLU A 255 -25.01 -2.88 15.76
C GLU A 255 -25.21 -4.33 15.26
N GLY A 256 -26.42 -4.64 14.79
CA GLY A 256 -26.73 -5.88 14.08
C GLY A 256 -26.75 -7.11 14.98
N GLY A 257 -26.33 -8.26 14.43
CA GLY A 257 -26.33 -9.55 15.14
C GLY A 257 -25.42 -9.60 16.38
N ALA A 258 -24.50 -8.65 16.53
CA ALA A 258 -23.62 -8.51 17.69
C ALA A 258 -24.28 -7.80 18.88
N ALA A 259 -25.40 -7.10 18.67
CA ALA A 259 -26.15 -6.45 19.75
C ALA A 259 -26.66 -7.44 20.81
N ALA A 260 -26.92 -8.69 20.42
CA ALA A 260 -27.37 -9.74 21.31
C ALA A 260 -26.26 -10.37 22.19
N MET A 261 -25.00 -9.92 22.03
CA MET A 261 -23.84 -10.45 22.74
C MET A 261 -23.27 -9.48 23.80
N LEU A 262 -23.87 -8.29 23.95
CA LEU A 262 -23.62 -7.32 25.01
C LEU A 262 -24.57 -7.55 26.18
#